data_AF-A0AAJ5Z4R4-F1
#
_entry.id   AF-A0AAJ5Z4R4-F1
#
_cell.length_a   1.000
_cell.length_b   1.000
_cell.length_c   1.000
_cell.angle_alpha   90.00
_cell.angle_beta   90.00
_cell.angle_gamma   90.00
#
_symmetry.space_group_name_H-M   'P 1'
#
loop_
_entity.id
_entity.type
_entity.pdbx_description
1 polymer ?
#
loop_
_entity_poly.entity_id
_entity_poly.type
_entity_poly.pdbx_seq_one_letter_code
_entity_poly.pdbx_strand_id
1 'polypeptide(L)'
;MSALGGIDGEKTAKIQQRRNELQTIVEKIGEIESDADEHRYVLETNVSLVVKTLAEVYEREPERTCFRLVGGVLVERTVKDVLSTLQTTMDGVRATCNLTPAH
;
A
#
# COMPACT_ATOMS: atom_id res chain seq x y z
N MET A 1 18.42 -30.66 -48.46
CA MET A 1 18.13 -30.70 -47.01
C MET A 1 18.80 -29.51 -46.31
N SER A 2 18.37 -28.27 -46.62
CA SER A 2 19.07 -27.07 -46.11
C SER A 2 18.17 -25.83 -45.94
N ALA A 3 16.85 -26.02 -45.87
CA ALA A 3 15.90 -24.91 -45.63
C ALA A 3 15.28 -24.89 -44.21
N LEU A 4 15.59 -25.88 -43.36
CA LEU A 4 14.99 -25.99 -42.01
C LEU A 4 15.78 -25.25 -40.93
N GLY A 5 17.10 -25.06 -41.08
CA GLY A 5 17.95 -24.47 -40.04
C GLY A 5 17.82 -22.96 -39.81
N GLY A 6 17.19 -22.21 -40.73
CA GLY A 6 17.01 -20.76 -40.58
C GLY A 6 15.79 -20.36 -39.75
N ILE A 7 14.74 -21.19 -39.75
CA ILE A 7 13.44 -20.90 -39.11
C ILE A 7 13.53 -21.11 -37.59
N ASP A 8 14.40 -22.01 -37.13
CA ASP A 8 14.57 -22.31 -35.71
C ASP A 8 15.36 -21.21 -34.97
N GLY A 9 16.30 -20.54 -35.65
CA GLY A 9 17.09 -19.45 -35.07
C GLY A 9 16.25 -18.21 -34.72
N GLU A 10 15.39 -17.76 -35.65
CA GLU A 10 14.50 -16.61 -35.43
C GLU A 10 13.45 -16.88 -34.34
N LYS A 11 12.87 -18.08 -34.33
CA LYS A 11 11.94 -18.50 -33.27
C LYS A 11 12.62 -18.55 -31.90
N THR A 12 13.86 -19.04 -31.85
CA THR A 12 14.66 -19.11 -30.61
C THR A 12 14.98 -17.70 -30.10
N ALA A 13 15.39 -16.78 -30.98
CA ALA A 13 15.63 -15.39 -30.62
C ALA A 13 14.36 -14.72 -30.05
N LYS A 14 13.19 -14.97 -30.66
CA LYS A 14 11.91 -14.43 -30.19
C LYS A 14 11.45 -15.02 -28.87
N ILE A 15 11.74 -16.30 -28.62
CA ILE A 15 11.50 -16.94 -27.31
C ILE A 15 12.40 -16.32 -26.25
N GLN A 16 13.67 -16.08 -26.55
CA GLN A 16 14.62 -15.49 -25.61
C GLN A 16 14.28 -14.03 -25.30
N GLN A 17 13.84 -13.26 -26.29
CA GLN A 17 13.30 -11.91 -26.08
C GLN A 17 12.11 -11.92 -25.12
N ARG A 18 11.10 -12.77 -25.36
CA ARG A 18 9.93 -12.86 -24.47
C ARG A 18 10.28 -13.33 -23.05
N ARG A 19 11.29 -14.20 -22.91
CA ARG A 19 11.78 -14.60 -21.58
C ARG A 19 12.39 -13.42 -20.82
N ASN A 20 13.16 -12.58 -21.51
CA ASN A 20 13.71 -11.37 -20.90
C ASN A 20 12.59 -10.39 -20.51
N GLU A 21 11.58 -10.21 -21.35
CA GLU A 21 10.40 -9.38 -21.04
C GLU A 21 9.66 -9.90 -19.80
N LEU A 22 9.45 -11.21 -19.69
CA LEU A 22 8.84 -11.83 -18.51
C LEU A 22 9.69 -11.61 -17.25
N GLN A 23 11.02 -11.75 -17.35
CA GLN A 23 11.92 -11.53 -16.23
C GLN A 23 11.84 -10.09 -15.72
N THR A 24 11.81 -9.10 -16.63
CA THR A 24 11.63 -7.69 -16.28
C THR A 24 10.26 -7.43 -15.65
N ILE A 25 9.20 -8.12 -16.08
CA ILE A 25 7.87 -8.00 -15.45
C ILE A 25 7.91 -8.55 -14.02
N VAL A 26 8.56 -9.68 -13.79
CA VAL A 26 8.71 -10.27 -12.45
C VAL A 26 9.48 -9.34 -11.51
N GLU A 27 10.57 -8.74 -11.99
CA GLU A 27 11.33 -7.74 -11.21
C GLU A 27 10.46 -6.56 -10.80
N LYS A 28 9.69 -5.99 -11.74
CA LYS A 28 8.78 -4.87 -11.46
C LYS A 28 7.65 -5.24 -10.50
N ILE A 29 7.14 -6.47 -10.57
CA ILE A 29 6.14 -6.95 -9.61
C ILE A 29 6.74 -6.95 -8.21
N GLY A 30 7.93 -7.52 -8.03
CA GLY A 30 8.60 -7.54 -6.73
C GLY A 30 8.90 -6.14 -6.17
N GLU A 31 9.30 -5.19 -7.01
CA GLU A 31 9.47 -3.79 -6.61
C GLU A 31 8.15 -3.17 -6.10
N ILE A 32 7.06 -3.33 -6.86
CA ILE A 32 5.74 -2.78 -6.49
C ILE A 32 5.20 -3.43 -5.21
N GLU A 33 5.39 -4.74 -5.04
CA GLU A 33 4.99 -5.47 -3.83
C GLU A 33 5.77 -4.98 -2.61
N SER A 34 7.09 -4.78 -2.75
CA SER A 34 7.93 -4.23 -1.69
C SER A 34 7.51 -2.81 -1.29
N ASP A 35 7.28 -1.93 -2.27
CA ASP A 35 6.83 -0.54 -2.02
C ASP A 35 5.46 -0.51 -1.34
N ALA A 36 4.54 -1.39 -1.75
CA ALA A 36 3.22 -1.51 -1.13
C ALA A 36 3.32 -1.96 0.33
N ASP A 37 4.22 -2.91 0.62
CA ASP A 37 4.47 -3.40 1.97
C ASP A 37 5.10 -2.34 2.88
N GLU A 38 6.06 -1.54 2.36
CA GLU A 38 6.65 -0.43 3.11
C GLU A 38 5.60 0.64 3.42
N HIS A 39 4.82 1.08 2.42
CA HIS A 39 3.75 2.05 2.63
C HIS A 39 2.71 1.54 3.64
N ARG A 40 2.36 0.25 3.61
CA ARG A 40 1.48 -0.38 4.59
C ARG A 40 2.06 -0.28 6.00
N TYR A 41 3.34 -0.63 6.17
CA TYR A 41 4.02 -0.57 7.47
C TYR A 41 4.11 0.86 8.03
N VAL A 42 4.46 1.83 7.19
CA VAL A 42 4.53 3.25 7.57
C VAL A 42 3.16 3.77 7.99
N LEU A 43 2.10 3.44 7.24
CA LEU A 43 0.73 3.83 7.58
C LEU A 43 0.28 3.20 8.91
N GLU A 44 0.47 1.89 9.08
CA GLU A 44 0.09 1.18 10.30
C GLU A 44 0.82 1.75 11.53
N THR A 45 2.13 1.99 11.40
CA THR A 45 2.96 2.50 12.50
C THR A 45 2.56 3.93 12.89
N ASN A 46 2.43 4.84 11.92
CA ASN A 46 2.06 6.22 12.19
C ASN A 46 0.64 6.33 12.76
N VAL A 47 -0.32 5.61 12.18
CA VAL A 47 -1.70 5.61 12.67
C VAL A 47 -1.78 5.01 14.07
N SER A 48 -1.07 3.92 14.35
CA SER A 48 -1.00 3.31 15.69
C SER A 48 -0.46 4.28 16.74
N LEU A 49 0.60 5.04 16.43
CA LEU A 49 1.14 6.06 17.32
C LEU A 49 0.12 7.20 17.58
N VAL A 50 -0.55 7.67 16.53
CA VAL A 50 -1.59 8.71 16.66
C VAL A 50 -2.77 8.20 17.49
N VAL A 51 -3.22 6.97 17.26
CA VAL A 51 -4.34 6.38 18.02
C VAL A 51 -3.98 6.20 19.50
N LYS A 52 -2.77 5.72 19.81
CA LYS A 52 -2.31 5.56 21.20
C LYS A 52 -2.27 6.89 21.94
N THR A 53 -1.64 7.90 21.34
CA THR A 53 -1.52 9.24 21.94
C THR A 53 -2.89 9.90 22.13
N LEU A 54 -3.79 9.76 21.14
CA LEU A 54 -5.15 10.28 21.27
C LEU A 54 -6.01 9.50 22.27
N ALA A 55 -5.79 8.19 22.45
CA ALA A 55 -6.48 7.39 23.46
C ALA A 55 -6.14 7.84 24.89
N GLU A 56 -4.86 8.11 25.17
CA GLU A 56 -4.43 8.65 26.47
C GLU A 56 -5.07 10.02 26.77
N VAL A 57 -5.21 10.86 25.75
CA VAL A 57 -5.90 12.16 25.88
C VAL A 57 -7.41 11.96 26.06
N TYR A 58 -8.00 11.01 25.34
CA TYR A 58 -9.43 10.69 25.43
C TYR A 58 -9.84 10.24 26.84
N GLU A 59 -8.98 9.48 27.54
CA GLU A 59 -9.23 9.04 28.92
C GLU A 59 -9.28 10.19 29.92
N ARG A 60 -8.58 11.29 29.64
CA ARG A 60 -8.49 12.46 30.53
C ARG A 60 -9.47 13.57 30.15
N GLU A 61 -9.55 13.88 28.86
CA GLU A 61 -10.24 15.05 28.32
C GLU A 61 -10.86 14.74 26.93
N PRO A 62 -12.00 14.01 26.88
CA PRO A 62 -12.60 13.57 25.62
C PRO A 62 -13.16 14.71 24.74
N GLU A 63 -13.56 15.82 25.38
CA GLU A 63 -14.11 17.02 24.70
C GLU A 63 -13.02 18.01 24.27
N ARG A 64 -11.74 17.67 24.45
CA ARG A 64 -10.63 18.52 24.03
C ARG A 64 -10.66 18.71 22.51
N THR A 65 -10.46 19.95 22.09
CA THR A 65 -10.41 20.31 20.67
C THR A 65 -9.17 19.73 19.99
N CYS A 66 -9.38 19.19 18.80
CA CYS A 66 -8.38 18.55 17.94
C CYS A 66 -8.54 19.09 16.52
N PHE A 67 -7.43 19.21 15.78
CA PHE A 67 -7.44 19.66 14.40
C PHE A 67 -7.00 18.53 13.48
N ARG A 68 -7.84 18.18 12.51
CA ARG A 68 -7.51 17.20 11.47
C ARG A 68 -7.24 17.92 10.16
N LEU A 69 -6.11 17.62 9.53
CA LEU A 69 -5.80 18.10 8.20
C LEU A 69 -6.52 17.24 7.15
N VAL A 70 -7.36 17.85 6.31
CA VAL A 70 -8.06 17.19 5.21
C VAL A 70 -7.90 18.05 3.96
N GLY A 71 -7.22 17.53 2.94
CA GLY A 71 -7.05 18.24 1.66
C GLY A 71 -6.36 19.61 1.79
N GLY A 72 -5.49 19.79 2.80
CA GLY A 72 -4.81 21.06 3.08
C GLY A 72 -5.56 22.04 3.96
N VAL A 73 -6.80 21.72 4.39
CA VAL A 73 -7.59 22.53 5.33
C VAL A 73 -7.59 21.86 6.70
N LEU A 74 -7.35 22.64 7.76
CA LEU A 74 -7.50 22.18 9.15
C LEU A 74 -8.97 22.24 9.56
N VAL A 75 -9.50 21.09 9.95
CA VAL A 75 -10.87 20.95 10.43
C VAL A 75 -10.85 20.76 11.94
N GLU A 76 -11.56 21.63 12.65
CA GLU A 76 -11.76 21.53 14.10
C GLU A 76 -12.75 20.41 14.44
N ARG A 77 -12.37 19.53 15.38
CA ARG A 77 -13.14 18.39 15.88
C ARG A 77 -12.81 18.14 17.36
N THR A 78 -13.49 17.22 18.01
CA THR A 78 -13.12 16.74 19.36
C THR A 78 -12.26 15.49 19.28
N VAL A 79 -11.49 15.20 20.33
CA VAL A 79 -10.69 13.97 20.43
C VAL A 79 -11.57 12.72 20.27
N LYS A 80 -12.77 12.72 20.87
CA LYS A 80 -13.77 11.64 20.73
C LYS A 80 -14.16 11.35 19.28
N ASP A 81 -14.48 12.39 18.52
CA ASP A 81 -14.93 12.25 17.13
C ASP A 81 -13.77 11.84 16.22
N VAL A 82 -12.56 12.36 16.49
CA VAL A 82 -11.36 12.04 15.70
C VAL A 82 -10.93 10.59 15.92
N LEU A 83 -10.88 10.12 17.17
CA LEU A 83 -10.45 8.77 17.50
C LEU A 83 -11.34 7.70 16.87
N SER A 84 -12.66 7.87 16.99
CA SER A 84 -13.64 6.97 16.37
C SER A 84 -13.54 6.96 14.84
N THR A 85 -13.43 8.14 14.23
CA THR A 85 -13.26 8.26 12.77
C THR A 85 -11.96 7.61 12.29
N LEU A 86 -10.85 7.78 13.02
CA LEU A 86 -9.56 7.18 12.68
C LEU A 86 -9.61 5.66 12.75
N GLN A 87 -10.26 5.09 13.77
CA GLN A 87 -10.46 3.64 13.90
C GLN A 87 -11.25 3.07 12.71
N THR A 88 -12.40 3.67 12.38
CA THR A 88 -13.19 3.24 11.21
C THR A 88 -12.43 3.39 9.90
N THR A 89 -11.68 4.49 9.74
CA THR A 89 -10.85 4.71 8.54
C THR A 89 -9.78 3.63 8.44
N MET A 90 -9.11 3.31 9.55
CA MET A 90 -8.07 2.28 9.62
C MET A 90 -8.64 0.89 9.29
N ASP A 91 -9.80 0.53 9.85
CA ASP A 91 -10.44 -0.74 9.54
C ASP A 91 -10.81 -0.85 8.06
N GLY A 92 -11.28 0.25 7.46
CA GLY A 92 -11.55 0.32 6.02
C GLY A 92 -10.28 0.20 5.16
N VAL A 93 -9.20 0.89 5.53
CA VAL A 93 -7.91 0.78 4.83
C VAL A 93 -7.36 -0.63 4.97
N ARG A 94 -7.37 -1.22 6.17
CA ARG A 94 -6.90 -2.58 6.42
C ARG A 94 -7.71 -3.62 5.65
N ALA A 95 -9.04 -3.48 5.62
CA ALA A 95 -9.90 -4.33 4.82
C ALA A 95 -9.55 -4.25 3.33
N THR A 96 -9.31 -3.05 2.79
CA THR A 96 -8.95 -2.84 1.39
C THR A 96 -7.54 -3.38 1.07
N CYS A 97 -6.57 -3.15 1.95
CA CYS A 97 -5.20 -3.64 1.80
C CYS A 97 -5.05 -5.15 1.99
N ASN A 98 -5.94 -5.80 2.77
CA ASN A 98 -5.93 -7.26 2.93
C ASN A 98 -6.60 -8.00 1.76
N LEU A 99 -7.31 -7.28 0.88
CA LEU A 99 -7.96 -7.85 -0.30
C LEU A 99 -7.03 -7.95 -1.52
N THR A 100 -5.81 -7.39 -1.47
CA THR A 100 -4.75 -7.77 -2.42
C THR A 100 -4.22 -9.13 -1.98
N PRO A 101 -4.52 -10.23 -2.70
CA PRO A 101 -3.94 -11.52 -2.38
C PRO A 101 -2.45 -11.38 -2.60
N ALA A 102 -1.67 -11.51 -1.53
CA ALA A 102 -0.27 -11.87 -1.65
C ALA A 102 -0.24 -13.19 -2.44
N HIS A 103 0.30 -13.14 -3.66
CA HIS A 103 0.63 -14.36 -4.39
C HIS A 103 1.97 -14.90 -3.90
#